data_AF-A0A3N5EW05-F1
#
_entry.id   AF-A0A3N5EW05-F1
#
_cell.length_a   1.000
_cell.length_b   1.000
_cell.length_c   1.000
_cell.angle_alpha   90.00
_cell.angle_beta   90.00
_cell.angle_gamma   90.00
#
_symmetry.space_group_name_H-M   'P 1'
#
loop_
_entity.id
_entity.type
_entity.pdbx_description
1 polymer ?
#
loop_
_entity_poly.entity_id
_entity_poly.type
_entity_poly.pdbx_seq_one_letter_code
_entity_poly.pdbx_strand_id
1 'polypeptide(L)'
;MDKGRYLCSPVRWQPTADRTTIQSPVTSDDLDAYRILQVDPRAEDFILEAAFRAMARRFHPDGETPDPSRMAEINSAYQLVRTP
;
A
#
# COMPACT_ATOMS: atom_id res chain seq x y z
N MET A 1 -64.16 -19.14 15.04
CA MET A 1 -63.41 -18.67 13.86
C MET A 1 -62.18 -17.96 14.34
N ASP A 2 -61.03 -18.53 14.00
CA ASP A 2 -59.68 -18.03 14.24
C ASP A 2 -59.36 -16.85 13.30
N LYS A 3 -58.17 -16.26 13.47
CA LYS A 3 -57.43 -15.34 12.57
C LYS A 3 -57.48 -13.87 12.95
N GLY A 4 -56.36 -13.41 13.53
CA GLY A 4 -56.05 -11.97 13.56
C GLY A 4 -55.06 -11.52 14.63
N ARG A 5 -54.12 -12.36 15.10
CA ARG A 5 -52.98 -11.87 15.88
C ARG A 5 -52.07 -11.06 14.96
N TYR A 6 -52.23 -9.75 14.98
CA TYR A 6 -51.27 -8.82 14.38
C TYR A 6 -49.96 -8.89 15.18
N LEU A 7 -49.04 -9.74 14.71
CA LEU A 7 -47.66 -9.73 15.14
C LEU A 7 -46.98 -8.50 14.51
N CYS A 8 -46.96 -7.38 15.23
CA CYS A 8 -46.01 -6.30 14.97
C CYS A 8 -44.63 -6.77 15.46
N SER A 9 -43.86 -7.38 14.56
CA SER A 9 -42.44 -7.62 14.78
C SER A 9 -41.71 -6.27 14.79
N PRO A 10 -40.85 -5.97 15.78
CA PRO A 10 -40.01 -4.80 15.68
C PRO A 10 -38.99 -5.07 14.57
N VAL A 11 -39.09 -4.35 13.45
CA VAL A 11 -38.01 -4.29 12.47
C VAL A 11 -36.79 -3.75 13.20
N ARG A 12 -35.88 -4.65 13.55
CA ARG A 12 -34.55 -4.29 14.01
C ARG A 12 -33.87 -3.64 12.83
N TRP A 13 -33.69 -2.32 12.87
CA TRP A 13 -32.76 -1.62 11.99
C TRP A 13 -31.38 -2.28 12.19
N GLN A 14 -31.07 -3.25 11.34
CA GLN A 14 -29.69 -3.66 11.12
C GLN A 14 -29.16 -2.68 10.09
N PRO A 15 -28.14 -1.87 10.40
CA PRO A 15 -27.45 -1.11 9.37
C PRO A 15 -26.81 -2.14 8.42
N THR A 16 -27.46 -2.40 7.28
CA THR A 16 -26.88 -3.20 6.22
C THR A 16 -25.72 -2.39 5.66
N ALA A 17 -24.53 -2.79 6.07
CA ALA A 17 -23.27 -2.67 5.35
C ALA A 17 -23.23 -1.51 4.35
N ASP A 18 -22.89 -0.34 4.83
CA ASP A 18 -22.30 0.66 3.96
C ASP A 18 -21.49 1.63 4.80
N ARG A 19 -20.16 1.49 4.75
CA ARG A 19 -19.23 2.61 4.57
C ARG A 19 -17.78 2.13 4.77
N THR A 20 -17.13 1.96 3.62
CA THR A 20 -15.70 2.25 3.42
C THR A 20 -14.70 1.34 4.14
N THR A 21 -14.41 0.19 3.53
CA THR A 21 -13.05 -0.33 3.53
C THR A 21 -12.69 -0.76 2.11
N ILE A 22 -12.52 0.21 1.22
CA ILE A 22 -11.58 0.04 0.11
C ILE A 22 -10.23 0.50 0.65
N GLN A 23 -9.69 -0.27 1.60
CA GLN A 23 -8.28 -0.17 1.94
C GLN A 23 -7.70 -1.49 1.44
N SER A 24 -7.23 -1.47 0.19
CA SER A 24 -6.35 -2.51 -0.33
C SER A 24 -5.29 -2.80 0.75
N PRO A 25 -4.99 -4.07 1.07
CA PRO A 25 -3.97 -4.38 2.05
C PRO A 25 -2.62 -4.03 1.43
N VAL A 26 -2.24 -2.76 1.47
CA VAL A 26 -0.82 -2.41 1.44
C VAL A 26 -0.25 -3.10 2.66
N THR A 27 0.61 -4.08 2.43
CA THR A 27 1.29 -4.73 3.53
C THR A 27 2.24 -3.69 4.14
N SER A 28 2.49 -3.75 5.44
CA SER A 28 3.36 -2.77 6.11
C SER A 28 4.74 -2.67 5.43
N ASP A 29 5.20 -3.79 4.86
CA ASP A 29 6.47 -3.90 4.13
C ASP A 29 6.47 -3.07 2.83
N ASP A 30 5.34 -2.99 2.12
CA ASP A 30 5.22 -2.16 0.92
C ASP A 30 5.29 -0.67 1.26
N LEU A 31 4.62 -0.26 2.35
CA LEU A 31 4.66 1.13 2.82
C LEU A 31 6.09 1.55 3.22
N ASP A 32 6.85 0.64 3.81
CA ASP A 32 8.25 0.88 4.14
C ASP A 32 9.12 0.92 2.88
N ALA A 33 8.82 0.12 1.85
CA ALA A 33 9.50 0.18 0.56
C ALA A 33 9.30 1.55 -0.14
N TYR A 34 8.07 2.08 -0.19
CA TYR A 34 7.81 3.41 -0.76
C TYR A 34 8.54 4.52 0.02
N ARG A 35 8.62 4.40 1.35
CA ARG A 35 9.40 5.32 2.20
C ARG A 35 10.90 5.26 1.91
N ILE A 36 11.46 4.06 1.75
CA ILE A 36 12.88 3.86 1.40
C ILE A 36 13.18 4.49 0.03
N LEU A 37 12.28 4.31 -0.94
CA LEU A 37 12.40 4.91 -2.26
C LEU A 37 12.08 6.42 -2.28
N GLN A 38 11.59 6.96 -1.17
CA GLN A 38 11.17 8.37 -1.01
C GLN A 38 10.10 8.81 -2.01
N VAL A 39 9.17 7.91 -2.32
CA VAL A 39 8.04 8.17 -3.22
C VAL A 39 6.71 7.95 -2.52
N ASP A 40 5.63 8.50 -3.08
CA ASP A 40 4.27 8.26 -2.60
C ASP A 40 3.82 6.84 -2.99
N PRO A 41 3.08 6.11 -2.13
CA PRO A 41 2.53 4.80 -2.47
C PRO A 41 1.52 4.80 -3.63
N ARG A 42 1.01 5.97 -4.04
CA ARG A 42 0.15 6.16 -5.22
C ARG A 42 0.92 6.64 -6.44
N ALA A 43 2.26 6.69 -6.38
CA ALA A 43 3.08 7.11 -7.50
C ALA A 43 2.96 6.11 -8.66
N GLU A 44 3.12 6.62 -9.88
CA GLU A 44 3.14 5.79 -11.09
C GLU A 44 4.46 5.02 -11.22
N ASP A 45 4.45 3.89 -11.93
CA ASP A 45 5.62 3.00 -12.12
C ASP A 45 6.85 3.75 -12.67
N PHE A 46 6.65 4.71 -13.56
CA PHE A 46 7.76 5.48 -14.12
C PHE A 46 8.45 6.38 -13.06
N ILE A 47 7.70 6.84 -12.04
CA ILE A 47 8.25 7.61 -10.92
C ILE A 47 9.08 6.69 -10.02
N LEU A 48 8.61 5.47 -9.77
CA LEU A 48 9.35 4.45 -9.03
C LEU A 48 10.68 4.13 -9.71
N GLU A 49 10.67 3.90 -11.02
CA GLU A 49 11.90 3.65 -11.79
C GLU A 49 12.84 4.86 -11.78
N ALA A 50 12.31 6.07 -11.94
CA ALA A 50 13.10 7.29 -11.92
C ALA A 50 13.77 7.51 -10.55
N ALA A 51 13.03 7.32 -9.46
CA ALA A 51 13.54 7.42 -8.09
C ALA A 51 14.64 6.38 -7.83
N PHE A 52 14.38 5.11 -8.20
CA PHE A 52 15.36 4.04 -8.10
C PHE A 52 16.66 4.38 -8.82
N ARG A 53 16.58 4.79 -10.10
CA ARG A 53 17.75 5.13 -10.90
C ARG A 53 18.52 6.32 -10.35
N ALA A 54 17.83 7.33 -9.83
CA ALA A 54 18.46 8.49 -9.21
C ALA A 54 19.23 8.11 -7.94
N MET A 55 18.62 7.31 -7.05
CA MET A 55 19.29 6.87 -5.83
C MET A 55 20.40 5.87 -6.11
N ALA A 56 20.22 4.96 -7.06
CA ALA A 56 21.25 4.02 -7.47
C ALA A 56 22.51 4.77 -7.94
N ARG A 57 22.36 5.81 -8.76
CA ARG A 57 23.50 6.64 -9.19
C ARG A 57 24.21 7.33 -8.02
N ARG A 58 23.46 7.76 -7.01
CA ARG A 58 24.01 8.44 -5.83
C ARG A 58 24.77 7.49 -4.91
N PHE A 59 24.18 6.34 -4.60
CA PHE A 59 24.67 5.40 -3.59
C PHE A 59 25.44 4.20 -4.15
N HIS A 60 25.61 4.11 -5.48
CA HIS A 60 26.38 3.04 -6.11
C HIS A 60 27.78 2.91 -5.47
N PRO A 61 28.29 1.70 -5.22
CA PRO A 61 29.64 1.50 -4.67
C PRO A 61 30.75 2.14 -5.51
N ASP A 62 30.51 2.32 -6.81
CA ASP A 62 31.43 3.01 -7.74
C ASP A 62 31.00 4.47 -8.04
N GLY A 63 30.10 5.04 -7.25
CA GLY A 63 29.50 6.36 -7.45
C GLY A 63 30.11 7.47 -6.58
N GLU A 64 29.43 8.62 -6.54
CA GLU A 64 29.88 9.82 -5.81
C GLU A 64 29.78 9.68 -4.29
N THR A 65 28.80 8.91 -3.80
CA THR A 65 28.58 8.68 -2.36
C THR A 65 28.32 7.20 -2.12
N PRO A 66 29.38 6.36 -2.20
CA PRO A 66 29.20 4.92 -2.13
C PRO A 66 28.67 4.49 -0.77
N ASP A 67 27.51 3.86 -0.78
CA ASP A 67 26.86 3.29 0.40
C ASP A 67 26.22 1.94 0.02
N PRO A 68 26.97 0.83 0.17
CA PRO A 68 26.49 -0.49 -0.24
C PRO A 68 25.30 -0.95 0.61
N SER A 69 25.21 -0.53 1.88
CA SER A 69 24.08 -0.85 2.75
C SER A 69 22.82 -0.16 2.26
N ARG A 70 22.90 1.14 1.96
CA ARG A 70 21.77 1.90 1.41
C ARG A 70 21.35 1.39 0.03
N MET A 71 22.32 1.02 -0.81
CA MET A 71 22.05 0.42 -2.11
C MET A 71 21.28 -0.91 -1.99
N ALA A 72 21.63 -1.75 -1.02
CA ALA A 72 20.93 -3.01 -0.76
C ALA A 72 19.47 -2.79 -0.29
N GLU A 73 19.23 -1.80 0.58
CA GLU A 73 17.89 -1.40 1.01
C GLU A 73 17.04 -0.93 -0.19
N ILE A 74 17.59 -0.05 -1.03
CA ILE A 74 16.92 0.48 -2.23
C ILE A 74 16.57 -0.65 -3.20
N ASN A 75 17.50 -1.59 -3.43
CA ASN A 75 17.26 -2.73 -4.30
C ASN A 75 16.14 -3.63 -3.77
N SER A 76 16.12 -3.90 -2.46
CA SER A 76 15.10 -4.73 -1.82
C SER A 76 13.74 -4.05 -1.90
N ALA A 77 13.67 -2.76 -1.58
CA ALA A 77 12.45 -1.95 -1.67
C ALA A 77 11.90 -1.93 -3.10
N TYR A 78 12.76 -1.71 -4.09
CA TYR A 78 12.34 -1.71 -5.50
C TYR A 78 11.82 -3.07 -5.96
N GLN A 79 12.40 -4.18 -5.51
CA GLN A 79 11.91 -5.53 -5.85
C GLN A 79 10.52 -5.83 -5.30
N LEU A 80 10.23 -5.36 -4.08
CA LEU A 80 8.91 -5.52 -3.44
C LEU A 80 7.83 -4.78 -4.24
N VAL A 81 8.01 -3.50 -4.51
CA VAL A 81 6.97 -2.66 -5.16
C VAL A 81 6.83 -2.90 -6.66
N ARG A 82 7.91 -3.37 -7.33
CA ARG A 82 7.88 -3.72 -8.75
C ARG A 82 7.07 -4.98 -9.03
N THR A 83 6.97 -5.87 -8.05
CA THR A 83 6.28 -7.16 -8.19
C THR A 83 5.00 -7.10 -7.35
N PRO A 84 3.93 -6.43 -7.82
CA PRO A 84 2.66 -6.41 -7.12
C PRO A 84 1.98 -7.80 -7.14
#